data_AF-A0A3E1EW99-F1
#
_entry.id   AF-A0A3E1EW99-F1
#
_cell.length_a   1.000
_cell.length_b   1.000
_cell.length_c   1.000
_cell.angle_alpha   90.00
_cell.angle_beta   90.00
_cell.angle_gamma   90.00
#
_symmetry.space_group_name_H-M   'P 1'
#
loop_
_entity.id
_entity.type
_entity.pdbx_description
1 polymer ?
#
loop_
_entity_poly.entity_id
_entity_poly.type
_entity_poly.pdbx_seq_one_letter_code
_entity_poly.pdbx_strand_id
1 'polypeptide(L)'
;MEGIEYAELIDRIKASYTDLMVYIFLIYFATNLLSSFDEVPSYLRILVVIAIFGLYEPLSSSIFGATIGHYIVGIRIKKGK
;
A
#
# COMPACT_ATOMS: atom_id res chain seq x y z
N MET A 1 15.01 -6.01 29.14
CA MET A 1 14.19 -6.65 28.10
C MET A 1 13.27 -5.56 27.57
N GLU A 2 13.51 -5.01 26.38
CA GLU A 2 12.58 -4.03 25.80
C GLU A 2 11.23 -4.72 25.58
N GLY A 3 10.21 -4.26 26.29
CA GLY A 3 8.85 -4.75 26.17
C GLY A 3 8.35 -4.54 24.75
N ILE A 4 7.76 -5.57 24.16
CA ILE A 4 7.15 -5.45 22.83
C ILE A 4 5.83 -4.70 23.06
N GLU A 5 5.80 -3.41 22.74
CA GLU A 5 4.58 -2.62 22.79
C GLU A 5 3.77 -2.90 21.51
N TYR A 6 2.58 -3.47 21.68
CA TYR A 6 1.71 -3.82 20.56
C TYR A 6 0.94 -2.58 20.11
N ALA A 7 0.92 -2.33 18.80
CA ALA A 7 0.14 -1.23 18.24
C ALA A 7 -1.34 -1.35 18.60
N GLU A 8 -1.91 -0.25 19.08
CA GLU A 8 -3.32 -0.15 19.42
C GLU A 8 -4.20 -0.23 18.16
N LEU A 9 -5.48 -0.52 18.37
CA LEU A 9 -6.47 -0.53 17.29
C LEU A 9 -6.52 0.81 16.54
N ILE A 10 -6.37 1.93 17.26
CA ILE A 10 -6.44 3.27 16.67
C ILE A 10 -5.29 3.53 15.70
N ASP A 11 -4.09 3.02 16.00
CA ASP A 11 -2.91 3.21 15.17
C ASP A 11 -3.03 2.39 13.88
N ARG A 12 -3.59 1.18 13.97
CA ARG A 12 -3.89 0.36 12.79
C ARG A 12 -4.91 1.02 11.88
N ILE A 13 -5.97 1.63 12.43
CA ILE A 13 -6.98 2.35 11.64
C ILE A 13 -6.34 3.54 10.92
N LYS A 14 -5.50 4.31 11.60
CA LYS A 14 -4.76 5.44 10.97
C LYS A 14 -3.87 4.95 9.83
N ALA A 15 -3.14 3.85 10.04
CA ALA A 15 -2.27 3.27 9.03
C ALA A 15 -3.07 2.82 7.79
N SER A 16 -4.18 2.10 7.98
CA SER A 16 -5.08 1.70 6.88
C SER A 16 -5.68 2.90 6.15
N TYR A 17 -6.03 3.96 6.86
CA TYR A 17 -6.53 5.19 6.24
C TYR A 17 -5.48 5.87 5.37
N THR A 18 -4.23 5.94 5.85
CA THR A 18 -3.12 6.45 5.06
C THR A 18 -2.84 5.59 3.84
N ASP A 19 -2.89 4.26 3.97
CA ASP A 19 -2.73 3.35 2.82
C ASP A 19 -3.84 3.52 1.78
N LEU A 20 -5.08 3.82 2.21
CA LEU A 20 -6.17 4.15 1.30
C LEU A 20 -5.87 5.42 0.49
N MET A 21 -5.25 6.44 1.08
CA MET A 21 -4.81 7.62 0.34
C MET A 21 -3.71 7.29 -0.67
N VAL A 22 -2.79 6.39 -0.32
CA VAL A 22 -1.75 5.90 -1.24
C VAL A 22 -2.38 5.16 -2.43
N TYR A 23 -3.38 4.32 -2.19
CA TYR A 23 -4.10 3.64 -3.26
C TYR A 23 -4.78 4.63 -4.22
N ILE A 24 -5.47 5.64 -3.70
CA ILE A 24 -6.09 6.68 -4.52
C ILE A 24 -5.02 7.39 -5.38
N PHE A 25 -3.89 7.74 -4.78
CA PHE A 25 -2.79 8.38 -5.50
C PHE A 25 -2.20 7.48 -6.60
N LEU A 26 -1.95 6.20 -6.31
CA LEU A 26 -1.43 5.23 -7.27
C LEU A 26 -2.39 5.00 -8.44
N ILE A 27 -3.68 4.85 -8.16
CA ILE A 27 -4.70 4.67 -9.20
C ILE A 27 -4.80 5.91 -10.08
N TYR A 28 -4.80 7.10 -9.48
CA TYR A 28 -4.82 8.37 -10.21
C TYR A 28 -3.57 8.50 -11.10
N PHE A 29 -2.39 8.25 -10.55
CA PHE A 29 -1.13 8.31 -11.28
C PHE A 29 -1.11 7.30 -12.44
N ALA A 30 -1.46 6.05 -12.17
CA ALA A 30 -1.52 5.00 -13.19
C ALA A 30 -2.55 5.33 -14.28
N THR A 31 -3.71 5.86 -13.93
CA THR A 31 -4.73 6.25 -14.91
C THR A 31 -4.24 7.38 -15.82
N ASN A 32 -3.58 8.40 -15.27
CA ASN A 32 -2.99 9.48 -16.07
C ASN A 32 -1.86 8.96 -16.96
N LEU A 33 -1.00 8.10 -16.43
CA LEU A 33 0.07 7.47 -17.18
C LEU A 33 -0.48 6.65 -18.35
N LEU A 34 -1.48 5.79 -18.11
CA LEU A 34 -2.12 4.98 -19.15
C LEU A 34 -2.88 5.85 -20.17
N SER A 35 -3.45 6.97 -19.75
CA SER A 35 -4.13 7.91 -20.66
C SER A 35 -3.17 8.71 -21.53
N SER A 36 -1.86 8.71 -21.22
CA SER A 36 -0.83 9.33 -22.05
C SER A 36 -0.43 8.46 -23.25
N PHE A 37 -0.92 7.22 -23.34
CA PHE A 37 -0.74 6.35 -24.49
C PHE A 37 -2.01 6.37 -25.36
N ASP A 38 -1.85 6.40 -26.69
CA ASP A 38 -2.95 6.61 -27.64
C ASP A 38 -4.11 5.61 -27.50
N GLU A 39 -3.82 4.31 -27.46
CA GLU A 39 -4.82 3.28 -27.22
C GLU A 39 -4.27 2.25 -26.23
N VAL A 40 -4.70 2.33 -24.97
CA VAL A 40 -4.49 1.26 -23.99
C VAL A 40 -5.73 0.38 -23.92
N PRO A 41 -5.65 -0.89 -24.36
CA PRO A 41 -6.72 -1.86 -24.23
C PRO A 41 -7.30 -1.94 -22.81
N SER A 42 -8.62 -2.11 -22.71
CA SER A 42 -9.32 -2.19 -21.42
C SER A 42 -8.80 -3.31 -20.52
N TYR A 43 -8.34 -4.43 -21.09
CA TYR A 43 -7.78 -5.54 -20.30
C TYR A 43 -6.48 -5.14 -19.60
N LEU A 44 -5.63 -4.29 -20.22
CA LEU A 44 -4.41 -3.79 -19.57
C LEU A 44 -4.74 -2.80 -18.45
N ARG A 45 -5.76 -1.94 -18.63
CA ARG A 45 -6.24 -1.04 -17.57
C ARG A 45 -6.69 -1.82 -16.34
N ILE A 46 -7.48 -2.88 -16.55
CA ILE A 46 -7.94 -3.78 -15.48
C ILE A 46 -6.76 -4.47 -14.81
N LEU A 47 -5.81 -4.99 -15.59
CA LEU A 47 -4.64 -5.68 -15.07
C LEU A 47 -3.77 -4.75 -14.20
N VAL A 48 -3.58 -3.49 -14.59
CA VAL A 48 -2.83 -2.50 -13.81
C VAL A 48 -3.52 -2.21 -12.47
N VAL A 49 -4.85 -2.06 -12.46
CA VAL A 49 -5.59 -1.85 -11.20
C VAL A 49 -5.47 -3.07 -10.28
N ILE A 50 -5.66 -4.28 -10.82
CA ILE A 50 -5.49 -5.52 -10.05
C ILE A 50 -4.05 -5.63 -9.52
N ALA A 51 -3.05 -5.28 -10.35
CA ALA A 51 -1.67 -5.25 -9.94
C ALA A 51 -1.48 -4.27 -8.77
N ILE A 52 -1.99 -3.05 -8.84
CA ILE A 52 -1.88 -2.07 -7.74
C ILE A 52 -2.45 -2.64 -6.43
N PHE A 53 -3.69 -3.14 -6.44
CA PHE A 53 -4.33 -3.72 -5.24
C PHE A 53 -3.62 -4.99 -4.74
N GLY A 54 -3.22 -5.87 -5.66
CA GLY A 54 -2.61 -7.16 -5.31
C GLY A 54 -1.13 -7.06 -4.96
N LEU A 55 -0.42 -6.00 -5.37
CA LEU A 55 1.02 -5.86 -5.21
C LEU A 55 1.41 -4.83 -4.16
N TYR A 56 0.69 -3.72 -4.02
CA TYR A 56 1.12 -2.63 -3.14
C TYR A 56 1.35 -3.08 -1.69
N GLU A 57 0.33 -3.69 -1.06
CA GLU A 57 0.43 -4.18 0.32
C GLU A 57 1.49 -5.28 0.50
N PRO A 58 1.49 -6.38 -0.29
CA PRO A 58 2.48 -7.45 -0.11
C PRO A 58 3.90 -7.03 -0.48
N LEU A 59 4.12 -6.17 -1.48
CA LEU A 59 5.47 -5.65 -1.77
C LEU A 59 5.96 -4.74 -0.65
N SER A 60 5.12 -3.82 -0.18
CA SER A 60 5.53 -2.88 0.87
C SER A 60 5.86 -3.63 2.17
N SER A 61 4.98 -4.55 2.57
CA SER A 61 5.20 -5.38 3.76
C SER A 61 6.36 -6.37 3.62
N SER A 62 6.61 -6.94 2.44
CA SER A 62 7.71 -7.90 2.25
C SER A 62 9.09 -7.26 2.15
N ILE A 63 9.20 -6.12 1.45
CA ILE A 63 10.49 -5.44 1.26
C ILE A 63 10.86 -4.62 2.50
N PHE A 64 9.90 -3.88 3.06
CA PHE A 64 10.17 -2.91 4.11
C PHE A 64 9.70 -3.38 5.49
N GLY A 65 8.94 -4.48 5.59
CA GLY A 65 8.40 -4.94 6.87
C GLY A 65 7.28 -4.03 7.40
N ALA A 66 6.73 -3.15 6.57
CA ALA A 66 5.58 -2.29 6.87
C ALA A 66 5.05 -1.66 5.57
N THR A 67 3.76 -1.32 5.53
CA THR A 67 3.22 -0.46 4.45
C THR A 67 3.61 1.00 4.68
N ILE A 68 3.41 1.87 3.69
CA ILE A 68 3.68 3.30 3.84
C ILE A 68 2.85 3.89 4.99
N GLY A 69 1.58 3.50 5.12
CA GLY A 69 0.73 3.88 6.25
C GLY A 69 1.30 3.42 7.59
N HIS A 70 1.78 2.19 7.68
CA HIS A 70 2.43 1.68 8.90
C HIS A 70 3.70 2.47 9.26
N TYR A 71 4.52 2.82 8.27
CA TYR A 71 5.71 3.65 8.49
C TYR A 71 5.38 5.03 9.03
N ILE A 72 4.34 5.69 8.48
CA ILE A 72 3.92 7.02 8.90
C ILE A 72 3.38 7.01 10.34
N VAL A 73 2.69 5.94 10.73
CA VAL A 73 2.17 5.77 12.09
C VAL A 73 3.22 5.20 13.06
N GLY A 74 4.39 4.81 12.57
CA GLY A 74 5.48 4.28 13.39
C GLY A 74 5.32 2.80 13.79
N ILE A 75 4.41 2.07 13.14
CA ILE A 75 4.19 0.64 13.37
C ILE A 75 5.11 -0.15 12.42
N ARG A 76 5.76 -1.19 12.93
CA ARG A 76 6.52 -2.14 12.09
C ARG A 76 6.09 -3.58 12.35
N ILE A 77 6.13 -4.38 11.29
CA ILE A 77 5.91 -5.82 11.40
C ILE A 77 7.18 -6.43 11.98
N LYS A 78 7.09 -6.87 13.23
CA LYS A 78 8.14 -7.68 13.85
C LYS A 78 7.94 -9.12 13.38
N LYS A 79 8.87 -9.64 12.56
CA LYS A 79 8.92 -11.08 12.26
C LYS A 79 9.10 -11.83 13.58
N GLY A 80 8.08 -12.61 13.98
CA GLY A 80 8.22 -13.58 15.05
C GLY A 80 9.26 -14.62 14.65
N LYS A 81 10.11 -15.02 15.61
CA LYS A 81 10.94 -16.22 15.47
C LYS A 81 10.03 -17.45 15.37
#